data_AF-A0A2B9E6V5-F1
#
_entry.id   AF-A0A2B9E6V5-F1
#
_cell.length_a   1.000
_cell.length_b   1.000
_cell.length_c   1.000
_cell.angle_alpha   90.00
_cell.angle_beta   90.00
_cell.angle_gamma   90.00
#
_symmetry.space_group_name_H-M   'P 1'
#
loop_
_entity.id
_entity.type
_entity.pdbx_description
1 polymer ?
#
loop_
_entity_poly.entity_id
_entity_poly.type
_entity_poly.pdbx_seq_one_letter_code
_entity_poly.pdbx_strand_id
1 'polypeptide(L)'
;MMNSIKNLFAMNTKVKTEEQATKEIDKLQTQENDLQSQLDQATTEHSKVSAALDIISASLIIDENDKQALTTKKKAEVKLEALAKQIETTQVKLSEVAEKKQAAVQELYRSRGEVARKHNQKVRRDMVIASRFNRAFGIEDVFQLNTQHDQSIDLGVEYGLGAIDSLDSNSEDWKFIVQLSNEDTAEGDRQADVIARDLEEAIKGVFEKHNVELQEQTLVNLSRI
;
A
#
# COMPACT_ATOMS: atom_id res chain seq x y z
N MET A 1 -13.45 16.15 8.34
CA MET A 1 -13.41 16.05 6.87
C MET A 1 -12.46 14.90 6.54
N MET A 2 -12.97 13.76 6.08
CA MET A 2 -12.12 12.66 5.62
C MET A 2 -11.38 13.15 4.37
N ASN A 3 -10.05 13.24 4.44
CA ASN A 3 -9.24 13.34 3.23
C ASN A 3 -9.56 12.09 2.40
N SER A 4 -10.17 12.27 1.22
CA SER A 4 -10.53 11.16 0.33
C SER A 4 -9.32 10.27 0.11
N ILE A 5 -9.49 8.96 0.23
CA ILE A 5 -8.46 7.93 0.01
C ILE A 5 -7.74 8.12 -1.34
N LYS A 6 -8.46 8.66 -2.33
CA LYS A 6 -7.93 9.18 -3.60
C LYS A 6 -6.66 10.04 -3.44
N ASN A 7 -6.61 10.97 -2.48
CA ASN A 7 -5.45 11.86 -2.28
C ASN A 7 -4.26 11.15 -1.61
N LEU A 8 -4.49 10.04 -0.91
CA LEU A 8 -3.43 9.24 -0.32
C LEU A 8 -2.70 8.38 -1.36
N PHE A 9 -3.44 7.84 -2.33
CA PHE A 9 -2.86 6.93 -3.33
C PHE A 9 -2.48 7.60 -4.66
N ALA A 10 -3.05 8.76 -4.99
CA ALA A 10 -2.79 9.45 -6.26
C ALA A 10 -1.49 10.28 -6.30
N MET A 11 -0.62 10.22 -5.28
CA MET A 11 0.66 10.94 -5.31
C MET A 11 1.67 10.25 -6.23
N ASN A 12 2.15 10.99 -7.23
CA ASN A 12 3.13 10.59 -8.25
C ASN A 12 4.57 10.54 -7.69
N THR A 13 4.73 10.08 -6.44
CA THR A 13 6.02 9.89 -5.77
C THR A 13 6.50 8.46 -5.97
N LYS A 14 7.81 8.27 -6.10
CA LYS A 14 8.44 6.95 -6.21
C LYS A 14 7.91 6.01 -5.11
N VAL A 15 7.31 4.90 -5.53
CA VAL A 15 6.71 3.91 -4.62
C VAL A 15 7.80 3.01 -4.05
N LYS A 16 7.74 2.73 -2.74
CA LYS A 16 8.62 1.73 -2.12
C LYS A 16 8.31 0.34 -2.67
N THR A 17 9.26 -0.58 -2.57
CA THR A 17 8.93 -2.00 -2.85
C THR A 17 8.08 -2.56 -1.71
N GLU A 18 7.26 -3.57 -1.99
CA GLU A 18 6.46 -4.25 -0.96
C GLU A 18 7.34 -4.78 0.19
N GLU A 19 8.53 -5.28 -0.14
CA GLU A 19 9.49 -5.76 0.85
C GLU A 19 9.97 -4.63 1.77
N GLN A 20 10.25 -3.44 1.21
CA GLN A 20 10.65 -2.27 2.00
C GLN A 20 9.53 -1.79 2.91
N ALA A 21 8.30 -1.72 2.39
CA ALA A 21 7.13 -1.30 3.18
C ALA A 21 6.83 -2.30 4.31
N THR A 22 6.90 -3.61 4.03
CA THR A 22 6.69 -4.66 5.03
C THR A 22 7.74 -4.59 6.14
N LYS A 23 9.03 -4.46 5.79
CA LYS A 23 10.13 -4.31 6.76
C LYS A 23 9.94 -3.09 7.67
N GLU A 24 9.40 -2.00 7.14
CA GLU A 24 9.10 -0.80 7.93
C GLU A 24 7.95 -1.03 8.91
N ILE A 25 6.89 -1.71 8.49
CA ILE A 25 5.77 -2.10 9.36
C ILE A 25 6.28 -3.01 10.50
N ASP A 26 7.09 -4.03 10.21
CA ASP A 26 7.64 -4.94 11.22
C ASP A 26 8.50 -4.22 12.26
N LYS A 27 9.31 -3.26 11.80
CA LYS A 27 10.12 -2.41 12.68
C LYS A 27 9.23 -1.56 13.60
N LEU A 28 8.18 -0.94 13.05
CA LEU A 28 7.25 -0.12 13.80
C LEU A 28 6.43 -0.96 14.80
N GLN A 29 6.03 -2.18 14.42
CA GLN A 29 5.35 -3.14 15.31
C GLN A 29 6.24 -3.53 16.50
N THR A 30 7.53 -3.77 16.24
CA THR A 30 8.49 -4.07 17.32
C THR A 30 8.62 -2.89 18.28
N GLN A 31 8.76 -1.68 17.74
CA GLN A 31 8.83 -0.46 18.55
C GLN A 31 7.54 -0.21 19.36
N GLU A 32 6.37 -0.48 18.77
CA GLU A 32 5.07 -0.39 19.45
C GLU A 32 4.99 -1.37 20.64
N ASN A 33 5.40 -2.62 20.43
CA ASN A 33 5.41 -3.64 21.49
C ASN A 33 6.33 -3.27 22.65
N ASP A 34 7.53 -2.75 22.35
CA ASP A 34 8.49 -2.30 23.37
C ASP A 34 7.94 -1.12 24.18
N LEU A 35 7.29 -0.15 23.52
CA LEU A 35 6.67 0.98 24.19
C LEU A 35 5.45 0.57 25.02
N GLN A 36 4.64 -0.38 24.54
CA GLN A 36 3.51 -0.92 25.30
C GLN A 36 3.99 -1.62 26.58
N SER A 37 5.06 -2.42 26.49
CA SER A 37 5.69 -3.05 27.65
C SER A 37 6.21 -2.02 28.67
N GLN A 38 6.84 -0.93 28.19
CA GLN A 38 7.28 0.17 29.06
C GLN A 38 6.10 0.90 29.72
N LEU A 39 5.00 1.09 29.00
CA LEU A 39 3.79 1.71 29.53
C LEU A 39 3.14 0.85 30.63
N ASP A 40 3.03 -0.45 30.39
CA ASP A 40 2.44 -1.41 31.33
C ASP A 40 3.28 -1.50 32.61
N GLN A 41 4.62 -1.53 32.46
CA GLN A 41 5.54 -1.50 33.60
C GLN A 41 5.39 -0.21 34.41
N ALA A 42 5.43 0.96 33.75
CA ALA A 42 5.32 2.26 34.43
C ALA A 42 3.97 2.42 35.14
N THR A 43 2.88 1.97 34.52
CA THR A 43 1.52 2.00 35.09
C THR A 43 1.39 1.09 36.30
N THR A 44 1.97 -0.12 36.22
CA THR A 44 2.02 -1.07 37.34
C THR A 44 2.84 -0.52 38.51
N GLU A 45 4.01 0.05 38.22
CA GLU A 45 4.85 0.68 39.25
C GLU A 45 4.16 1.90 39.88
N HIS A 46 3.49 2.73 39.08
CA HIS A 46 2.73 3.88 39.56
C HIS A 46 1.64 3.44 40.55
N SER A 47 0.87 2.41 40.18
CA SER A 47 -0.19 1.86 41.04
C SER A 47 0.36 1.32 42.37
N LYS A 48 1.49 0.60 42.33
CA LYS A 48 2.15 0.09 43.55
C LYS A 48 2.66 1.21 44.46
N VAL A 49 3.28 2.24 43.90
CA VAL A 49 3.79 3.38 44.67
C VAL A 49 2.62 4.20 45.25
N SER A 50 1.53 4.36 44.51
CA SER A 50 0.32 5.04 44.99
C SER A 50 -0.29 4.31 46.19
N ALA A 51 -0.46 2.98 46.10
CA ALA A 51 -0.96 2.19 47.21
C ALA A 51 -0.03 2.24 48.44
N ALA A 52 1.29 2.25 48.23
CA ALA A 52 2.25 2.43 49.32
C ALA A 52 2.15 3.83 49.96
N LEU A 53 1.92 4.86 49.16
CA LEU A 53 1.72 6.24 49.63
C LEU A 53 0.45 6.36 50.47
N ASP A 54 -0.63 5.68 50.09
CA ASP A 54 -1.88 5.65 50.87
C ASP A 54 -1.66 5.03 52.25
N ILE A 55 -0.91 3.93 52.33
CA ILE A 55 -0.55 3.28 53.60
C ILE A 55 0.31 4.21 54.46
N ILE A 56 1.34 4.85 53.88
CA ILE A 56 2.18 5.82 54.61
C ILE A 56 1.36 6.99 55.12
N SER A 57 0.42 7.48 54.31
CA SER A 57 -0.46 8.58 54.69
C SER A 57 -1.41 8.17 55.82
N ALA A 58 -1.93 6.94 55.80
CA ALA A 58 -2.71 6.39 56.90
C ALA A 58 -1.89 6.27 58.20
N SER A 59 -0.62 5.83 58.13
CA SER A 59 0.27 5.79 59.29
C SER A 59 0.53 7.18 59.88
N LEU A 60 0.71 8.19 59.03
CA LEU A 60 0.90 9.59 59.47
C LEU A 60 -0.35 10.20 60.12
N ILE A 61 -1.55 9.66 59.90
CA ILE A 61 -2.76 10.06 60.64
C ILE A 61 -2.69 9.55 62.09
N ILE A 62 -2.04 8.40 62.32
CA ILE A 62 -1.88 7.79 63.65
C ILE A 62 -0.74 8.48 64.42
N ASP A 63 0.38 8.75 63.74
CA ASP A 63 1.53 9.49 64.29
C ASP A 63 2.02 10.53 63.28
N GLU A 64 1.57 11.77 63.46
CA GLU A 64 1.86 12.90 62.56
C GLU A 64 3.34 13.28 62.52
N ASN A 65 4.12 12.93 63.54
CA ASN A 65 5.52 13.34 63.68
C ASN A 65 6.53 12.23 63.38
N ASP A 66 6.08 11.09 62.83
CA ASP A 66 6.98 10.04 62.35
C ASP A 66 7.86 10.56 61.21
N LYS A 67 9.12 10.86 61.55
CA LYS A 67 10.14 11.37 60.61
C LYS A 67 10.42 10.40 59.46
N GLN A 68 10.33 9.10 59.70
CA GLN A 68 10.60 8.08 58.69
C GLN A 68 9.44 7.99 57.69
N ALA A 69 8.20 8.05 58.18
CA ALA A 69 7.02 8.10 57.32
C ALA A 69 6.96 9.39 56.49
N LEU A 70 7.24 10.57 57.07
CA LEU A 70 7.32 11.84 56.35
C LEU A 70 8.38 11.83 55.23
N THR A 71 9.56 11.27 55.51
CA THR A 71 10.63 11.15 54.51
C THR A 71 10.23 10.21 53.37
N THR A 72 9.59 9.09 53.69
CA THR A 72 9.16 8.09 52.70
C THR A 72 8.02 8.62 51.83
N LYS A 73 7.08 9.38 52.42
CA LYS A 73 6.02 10.09 51.70
C LYS A 73 6.60 10.98 50.60
N LYS A 74 7.55 11.87 50.94
CA LYS A 74 8.19 12.77 49.98
C LYS A 74 8.90 12.02 48.84
N LYS A 75 9.57 10.90 49.16
CA LYS A 75 10.22 10.06 48.14
C LYS A 75 9.20 9.39 47.21
N ALA A 76 8.08 8.92 47.77
CA ALA A 76 7.01 8.29 47.00
C ALA A 76 6.32 9.32 46.07
N GLU A 77 6.03 10.53 46.54
CA GLU A 77 5.47 11.61 45.72
C GLU A 77 6.38 11.96 44.53
N VAL A 78 7.70 12.13 44.76
CA VAL A 78 8.67 12.37 43.68
C VAL A 78 8.70 11.20 42.68
N LYS A 79 8.62 9.96 43.17
CA LYS A 79 8.59 8.77 42.30
C LYS A 79 7.29 8.69 41.48
N LEU A 80 6.14 9.06 42.05
CA LEU A 80 4.87 9.13 41.33
C LEU A 80 4.90 10.19 40.23
N GLU A 81 5.43 11.38 40.50
CA GLU A 81 5.56 12.43 39.49
C GLU A 81 6.47 11.98 38.33
N ALA A 82 7.59 11.30 38.63
CA ALA A 82 8.49 10.76 37.61
C ALA A 82 7.80 9.68 36.76
N LEU A 83 7.06 8.75 37.39
CA LEU A 83 6.31 7.70 36.70
C LEU A 83 5.17 8.28 35.85
N ALA A 84 4.47 9.31 36.35
CA ALA A 84 3.42 10.00 35.59
C ALA A 84 3.98 10.64 34.31
N LYS A 85 5.12 11.35 34.40
CA LYS A 85 5.81 11.92 33.21
C LYS A 85 6.27 10.84 32.24
N GLN A 86 6.74 9.70 32.74
CA GLN A 86 7.14 8.57 31.90
C GLN A 86 5.93 7.97 31.17
N ILE A 87 4.81 7.75 31.86
CA ILE A 87 3.55 7.27 31.27
C ILE A 87 3.10 8.20 30.15
N GLU A 88 3.02 9.51 30.41
CA GLU A 88 2.61 10.52 29.42
C GLU A 88 3.54 10.51 28.19
N THR A 89 4.86 10.52 28.41
CA THR A 89 5.84 10.50 27.33
C THR A 89 5.73 9.24 26.47
N THR A 90 5.52 8.07 27.10
CA THR A 90 5.36 6.80 26.39
C THR A 90 4.04 6.77 25.60
N GLN A 91 2.95 7.32 26.14
CA GLN A 91 1.67 7.42 25.43
C GLN A 91 1.79 8.30 24.17
N VAL A 92 2.48 9.44 24.24
CA VAL A 92 2.75 10.29 23.08
C VAL A 92 3.52 9.53 22.01
N LYS A 93 4.59 8.82 22.40
CA LYS A 93 5.39 8.01 21.46
C LYS A 93 4.59 6.87 20.83
N LEU A 94 3.69 6.23 21.59
CA LEU A 94 2.80 5.20 21.05
C LEU A 94 1.88 5.78 19.97
N SER A 95 1.30 6.97 20.20
CA SER A 95 0.49 7.67 19.20
C SER A 95 1.29 7.96 17.92
N GLU A 96 2.51 8.48 18.05
CA GLU A 96 3.37 8.76 16.90
C GLU A 96 3.74 7.50 16.11
N VAL A 97 4.01 6.38 16.81
CA VAL A 97 4.32 5.09 16.17
C VAL A 97 3.09 4.54 15.46
N ALA A 98 1.90 4.65 16.06
CA ALA A 98 0.64 4.22 15.44
C ALA A 98 0.36 4.99 14.13
N GLU A 99 0.54 6.33 14.13
CA GLU A 99 0.41 7.15 12.93
C GLU A 99 1.40 6.74 11.83
N LYS A 100 2.67 6.55 12.19
CA LYS A 100 3.70 6.08 11.24
C LYS A 100 3.39 4.70 10.69
N LYS A 101 2.85 3.80 11.51
CA LYS A 101 2.47 2.45 11.12
C LYS A 101 1.28 2.48 10.15
N GLN A 102 0.28 3.31 10.42
CA GLN A 102 -0.84 3.51 9.50
C GLN A 102 -0.36 4.03 8.14
N ALA A 103 0.55 5.01 8.13
CA ALA A 103 1.14 5.51 6.89
C ALA A 103 1.97 4.44 6.15
N ALA A 104 2.72 3.61 6.88
CA ALA A 104 3.48 2.50 6.29
C ALA A 104 2.57 1.41 5.69
N VAL A 105 1.43 1.11 6.33
CA VAL A 105 0.41 0.19 5.80
C VAL A 105 -0.22 0.74 4.53
N GLN A 106 -0.52 2.04 4.49
CA GLN A 106 -1.01 2.68 3.27
C GLN A 106 0.03 2.59 2.14
N GLU A 107 1.30 2.85 2.43
CA GLU A 107 2.37 2.68 1.43
C GLU A 107 2.47 1.24 0.93
N LEU A 108 2.30 0.23 1.79
CA LEU A 108 2.26 -1.18 1.37
C LEU A 108 1.15 -1.45 0.35
N TYR A 109 -0.07 -0.97 0.62
CA TYR A 109 -1.18 -1.11 -0.34
C TYR A 109 -0.92 -0.36 -1.64
N ARG A 110 -0.29 0.82 -1.57
CA ARG A 110 0.15 1.54 -2.77
C ARG A 110 1.16 0.73 -3.58
N SER A 111 2.14 0.11 -2.92
CA SER A 111 3.14 -0.75 -3.57
C SER A 111 2.48 -1.93 -4.29
N ARG A 112 1.56 -2.63 -3.63
CA ARG A 112 0.81 -3.75 -4.21
C ARG A 112 -0.03 -3.32 -5.40
N GLY A 113 -0.77 -2.23 -5.24
CA GLY A 113 -1.57 -1.62 -6.31
C GLY A 113 -0.72 -1.34 -7.55
N GLU A 114 0.44 -0.69 -7.41
CA GLU A 114 1.32 -0.38 -8.54
C GLU A 114 1.92 -1.62 -9.23
N VAL A 115 2.19 -2.69 -8.49
CA VAL A 115 2.59 -3.98 -9.07
C VAL A 115 1.45 -4.57 -9.90
N ALA A 116 0.23 -4.57 -9.34
CA ALA A 116 -0.97 -5.05 -10.01
C ALA A 116 -1.31 -4.24 -11.28
N ARG A 117 -1.13 -2.92 -11.24
CA ARG A 117 -1.31 -2.05 -12.41
C ARG A 117 -0.40 -2.43 -13.56
N LYS A 118 0.91 -2.60 -13.29
CA LYS A 118 1.87 -3.05 -14.33
C LYS A 118 1.54 -4.42 -14.89
N HIS A 119 1.08 -5.33 -14.04
CA HIS A 119 0.60 -6.65 -14.46
C HIS A 119 -0.62 -6.52 -15.39
N ASN A 120 -1.61 -5.72 -15.02
CA ASN A 120 -2.83 -5.50 -15.80
C ASN A 120 -2.54 -4.84 -17.15
N GLN A 121 -1.64 -3.85 -17.18
CA GLN A 121 -1.15 -3.23 -18.42
C GLN A 121 -0.51 -4.27 -19.35
N LYS A 122 0.33 -5.17 -18.82
CA LYS A 122 0.93 -6.29 -19.57
C LYS A 122 -0.13 -7.24 -20.12
N VAL A 123 -1.07 -7.69 -19.29
CA VAL A 123 -2.17 -8.57 -19.72
C VAL A 123 -2.95 -7.95 -20.87
N ARG A 124 -3.33 -6.67 -20.72
CA ARG A 124 -4.05 -5.93 -21.77
C ARG A 124 -3.24 -5.86 -23.05
N ARG A 125 -1.97 -5.44 -22.97
CA ARG A 125 -1.05 -5.36 -24.10
C ARG A 125 -0.96 -6.68 -24.86
N ASP A 126 -0.70 -7.77 -24.14
CA ASP A 126 -0.49 -9.10 -24.72
C ASP A 126 -1.77 -9.63 -25.40
N MET A 127 -2.95 -9.34 -24.84
CA MET A 127 -4.23 -9.67 -25.46
C MET A 127 -4.49 -8.84 -26.73
N VAL A 128 -4.23 -7.54 -26.66
CA VAL A 128 -4.57 -6.58 -27.72
C VAL A 128 -3.72 -6.80 -28.96
N ILE A 129 -2.41 -7.01 -28.82
CA ILE A 129 -1.52 -7.15 -29.98
C ILE A 129 -1.94 -8.32 -30.90
N ALA A 130 -2.30 -9.47 -30.32
CA ALA A 130 -2.79 -10.63 -31.07
C ALA A 130 -4.14 -10.35 -31.73
N SER A 131 -5.07 -9.74 -30.99
CA SER A 131 -6.39 -9.38 -31.52
C SER A 131 -6.28 -8.43 -32.72
N ARG A 132 -5.41 -7.41 -32.64
CA ARG A 132 -5.24 -6.44 -33.72
C ARG A 132 -4.59 -7.04 -34.95
N PHE A 133 -3.57 -7.88 -34.78
CA PHE A 133 -2.98 -8.62 -35.90
C PHE A 133 -4.03 -9.47 -36.61
N ASN A 134 -4.78 -10.30 -35.86
CA ASN A 134 -5.82 -11.15 -36.44
C ASN A 134 -6.86 -10.31 -37.19
N ARG A 135 -7.28 -9.17 -36.62
CA ARG A 135 -8.24 -8.26 -37.26
C ARG A 135 -7.70 -7.62 -38.54
N ALA A 136 -6.45 -7.15 -38.52
CA ALA A 136 -5.82 -6.52 -39.68
C ALA A 136 -5.75 -7.46 -40.89
N PHE A 137 -5.58 -8.76 -40.65
CA PHE A 137 -5.47 -9.79 -41.68
C PHE A 137 -6.75 -10.61 -41.91
N GLY A 138 -7.84 -10.30 -41.19
CA GLY A 138 -9.11 -11.05 -41.31
C GLY A 138 -8.95 -12.53 -40.94
N ILE A 139 -8.10 -12.84 -39.96
CA ILE A 139 -7.83 -14.22 -39.53
C ILE A 139 -8.94 -14.67 -38.57
N GLU A 140 -9.65 -15.72 -38.97
CA GLU A 140 -10.76 -16.32 -38.22
C GLU A 140 -10.40 -17.74 -37.72
N ASP A 141 -11.05 -18.16 -36.62
CA ASP A 141 -10.98 -19.51 -36.03
C ASP A 141 -9.55 -20.04 -35.72
N VAL A 142 -9.24 -21.27 -36.17
CA VAL A 142 -8.08 -22.07 -35.74
C VAL A 142 -6.73 -21.51 -36.15
N PHE A 143 -6.71 -20.50 -37.03
CA PHE A 143 -5.49 -19.87 -37.54
C PHE A 143 -5.15 -18.58 -36.81
N GLN A 144 -5.96 -18.17 -35.83
CA GLN A 144 -5.72 -16.97 -35.03
C GLN A 144 -4.43 -17.08 -34.22
N LEU A 145 -3.69 -15.96 -34.16
CA LEU A 145 -2.67 -15.79 -33.15
C LEU A 145 -3.35 -15.72 -31.79
N ASN A 146 -2.93 -16.59 -30.89
CA ASN A 146 -3.38 -16.61 -29.50
C ASN A 146 -2.19 -16.35 -28.60
N THR A 147 -2.33 -15.38 -27.70
CA THR A 147 -1.31 -15.08 -26.69
C THR A 147 -1.67 -15.77 -25.38
N GLN A 148 -0.65 -16.28 -24.70
CA GLN A 148 -0.80 -16.67 -23.30
C GLN A 148 -0.68 -15.43 -22.45
N HIS A 149 -1.72 -15.14 -21.68
CA HIS A 149 -1.72 -14.08 -20.69
C HIS A 149 -2.42 -14.56 -19.43
N ASP A 150 -1.99 -14.03 -18.30
CA ASP A 150 -2.64 -14.29 -17.03
C ASP A 150 -3.97 -13.55 -16.93
N GLN A 151 -4.72 -13.81 -15.86
CA GLN A 151 -5.87 -13.00 -15.51
C GLN A 151 -5.43 -11.65 -14.93
N SER A 152 -6.25 -10.62 -15.14
CA SER A 152 -6.08 -9.33 -14.49
C SER A 152 -6.28 -9.46 -12.97
N ILE A 153 -5.56 -8.65 -12.22
CA ILE A 153 -5.63 -8.55 -10.77
C ILE A 153 -6.65 -7.48 -10.38
N ASP A 154 -7.46 -7.77 -9.35
CA ASP A 154 -8.42 -6.82 -8.79
C ASP A 154 -7.69 -5.70 -8.02
N LEU A 155 -7.68 -4.51 -8.60
CA LEU A 155 -7.05 -3.34 -8.01
C LEU A 155 -7.68 -2.94 -6.66
N GLY A 156 -8.98 -3.17 -6.45
CA GLY A 156 -9.63 -2.83 -5.19
C GLY A 156 -9.03 -3.61 -4.02
N VAL A 157 -8.74 -4.90 -4.22
CA VAL A 157 -8.09 -5.75 -3.22
C VAL A 157 -6.66 -5.26 -2.95
N GLU A 158 -5.90 -4.98 -4.00
CA GLU A 158 -4.48 -4.63 -3.87
C GLU A 158 -4.25 -3.26 -3.23
N TYR A 159 -5.15 -2.30 -3.47
CA TYR A 159 -5.16 -1.00 -2.76
C TYR A 159 -5.79 -1.07 -1.35
N GLY A 160 -6.21 -2.25 -0.89
CA GLY A 160 -6.75 -2.45 0.47
C GLY A 160 -8.18 -1.92 0.66
N LEU A 161 -8.93 -1.73 -0.43
CA LEU A 161 -10.31 -1.23 -0.43
C LEU A 161 -11.35 -2.37 -0.42
N GLY A 162 -10.92 -3.59 -0.78
CA GLY A 162 -11.79 -4.74 -0.97
C GLY A 162 -12.10 -4.97 -2.45
N ALA A 163 -12.72 -6.10 -2.77
CA ALA A 163 -12.98 -6.48 -4.16
C ALA A 163 -13.85 -5.44 -4.87
N ILE A 164 -13.51 -5.09 -6.11
CA ILE A 164 -14.17 -3.98 -6.82
C ILE A 164 -15.67 -4.19 -7.00
N ASP A 165 -16.10 -5.44 -7.13
CA ASP A 165 -17.49 -5.87 -7.28
C ASP A 165 -18.31 -5.73 -5.98
N SER A 166 -17.62 -5.67 -4.83
CA SER A 166 -18.22 -5.47 -3.52
C SER A 166 -18.34 -3.99 -3.12
N LEU A 167 -17.69 -3.08 -3.86
CA LEU A 167 -17.75 -1.65 -3.61
C LEU A 167 -19.03 -1.02 -4.18
N ASP A 168 -19.60 -0.05 -3.46
CA ASP A 168 -20.70 0.76 -3.99
C ASP A 168 -20.22 1.55 -5.21
N SER A 169 -20.88 1.36 -6.36
CA SER A 169 -20.54 2.01 -7.63
C SER A 169 -20.59 3.54 -7.59
N ASN A 170 -21.28 4.12 -6.61
CA ASN A 170 -21.34 5.58 -6.43
C ASN A 170 -20.23 6.12 -5.51
N SER A 171 -19.52 5.23 -4.80
CA SER A 171 -18.45 5.60 -3.87
C SER A 171 -17.24 6.20 -4.58
N GLU A 172 -16.50 7.05 -3.86
CA GLU A 172 -15.25 7.62 -4.37
C GLU A 172 -14.16 6.55 -4.54
N ASP A 173 -14.20 5.49 -3.73
CA ASP A 173 -13.26 4.37 -3.79
C ASP A 173 -13.48 3.55 -5.07
N TRP A 174 -14.73 3.23 -5.40
CA TRP A 174 -15.04 2.56 -6.67
C TRP A 174 -14.62 3.41 -7.87
N LYS A 175 -14.97 4.71 -7.87
CA LYS A 175 -14.60 5.64 -8.96
C LYS A 175 -13.08 5.74 -9.12
N PHE A 176 -12.34 5.78 -8.02
CA PHE A 176 -10.88 5.80 -8.03
C PHE A 176 -10.31 4.54 -8.69
N ILE A 177 -10.75 3.35 -8.28
CA ILE A 177 -10.28 2.09 -8.84
C ILE A 177 -10.64 1.94 -10.33
N VAL A 178 -11.86 2.32 -10.72
CA VAL A 178 -12.27 2.29 -12.13
C VAL A 178 -11.45 3.27 -12.97
N GLN A 179 -11.14 4.45 -12.44
CA GLN A 179 -10.25 5.39 -13.12
C GLN A 179 -8.87 4.75 -13.37
N LEU A 180 -8.26 4.11 -12.36
CA LEU A 180 -6.97 3.44 -12.52
C LEU A 180 -7.03 2.30 -13.53
N SER A 181 -8.09 1.50 -13.51
CA SER A 181 -8.30 0.41 -14.48
C SER A 181 -8.40 0.92 -15.92
N ASN A 182 -9.07 2.06 -16.13
CA ASN A 182 -9.13 2.72 -17.43
C ASN A 182 -7.76 3.25 -17.86
N GLU A 183 -6.98 3.82 -16.94
CA GLU A 183 -5.61 4.26 -17.21
C GLU A 183 -4.71 3.09 -17.61
N ASP A 184 -4.80 1.96 -16.89
CA ASP A 184 -4.04 0.75 -17.20
C ASP A 184 -4.42 0.16 -18.56
N THR A 185 -5.71 0.20 -18.90
CA THR A 185 -6.20 -0.23 -20.21
C THR A 185 -5.61 0.64 -21.32
N ALA A 186 -5.66 1.97 -21.16
CA ALA A 186 -5.12 2.91 -22.14
C ALA A 186 -3.59 2.76 -22.29
N GLU A 187 -2.87 2.52 -21.19
CA GLU A 187 -1.43 2.32 -21.24
C GLU A 187 -1.05 0.96 -21.86
N GLY A 188 -1.79 -0.11 -21.56
CA GLY A 188 -1.64 -1.41 -22.23
C GLY A 188 -1.87 -1.29 -23.75
N ASP A 189 -2.88 -0.53 -24.17
CA ASP A 189 -3.16 -0.25 -25.58
C ASP A 189 -2.02 0.53 -26.25
N ARG A 190 -1.45 1.55 -25.58
CA ARG A 190 -0.28 2.28 -26.10
C ARG A 190 0.96 1.40 -26.24
N GLN A 191 1.22 0.53 -25.26
CA GLN A 191 2.32 -0.42 -25.34
C GLN A 191 2.11 -1.39 -26.51
N ALA A 192 0.86 -1.80 -26.77
CA ALA A 192 0.53 -2.61 -27.93
C ALA A 192 0.76 -1.84 -29.25
N ASP A 193 0.47 -0.54 -29.31
CA ASP A 193 0.75 0.30 -30.49
C ASP A 193 2.25 0.29 -30.85
N VAL A 194 3.13 0.33 -29.85
CA VAL A 194 4.58 0.28 -30.07
C VAL A 194 4.98 -1.08 -30.68
N ILE A 195 4.50 -2.18 -30.09
CA ILE A 195 4.78 -3.53 -30.59
C ILE A 195 4.18 -3.74 -31.99
N ALA A 196 3.02 -3.16 -32.27
CA ALA A 196 2.37 -3.24 -33.58
C ALA A 196 3.24 -2.63 -34.69
N ARG A 197 3.88 -1.48 -34.43
CA ARG A 197 4.82 -0.85 -35.36
C ARG A 197 6.06 -1.70 -35.57
N ASP A 198 6.64 -2.23 -34.49
CA ASP A 198 7.80 -3.14 -34.59
C ASP A 198 7.44 -4.37 -35.43
N LEU A 199 6.23 -4.90 -35.29
CA LEU A 199 5.73 -6.04 -36.06
C LEU A 199 5.52 -5.69 -37.54
N GLU A 200 4.93 -4.52 -37.83
CA GLU A 200 4.79 -3.99 -39.19
C GLU A 200 6.16 -3.91 -39.89
N GLU A 201 7.15 -3.29 -39.23
CA GLU A 201 8.50 -3.13 -39.77
C GLU A 201 9.20 -4.48 -39.97
N ALA A 202 9.07 -5.39 -39.00
CA ALA A 202 9.66 -6.72 -39.08
C ALA A 202 9.09 -7.52 -40.26
N ILE A 203 7.77 -7.48 -40.47
CA ILE A 203 7.14 -8.19 -41.60
C ILE A 203 7.63 -7.60 -42.92
N LYS A 204 7.57 -6.26 -43.09
CA LYS A 204 8.05 -5.60 -44.33
C LYS A 204 9.52 -5.94 -44.62
N GLY A 205 10.38 -5.85 -43.61
CA GLY A 205 11.81 -6.10 -43.75
C GLY A 205 12.14 -7.52 -44.22
N VAL A 206 11.35 -8.53 -43.82
CA VAL A 206 11.52 -9.90 -44.32
C VAL A 206 11.22 -10.00 -45.82
N PHE A 207 10.11 -9.41 -46.28
CA PHE A 207 9.75 -9.44 -47.70
C PHE A 207 10.75 -8.66 -48.57
N GLU A 208 11.15 -7.47 -48.12
CA GLU A 208 12.17 -6.65 -48.80
C GLU A 208 13.51 -7.38 -48.96
N LYS A 209 13.98 -8.03 -47.88
CA LYS A 209 15.22 -8.82 -47.89
C LYS A 209 15.23 -9.92 -48.96
N HIS A 210 14.06 -10.45 -49.30
CA HIS A 210 13.91 -11.52 -50.28
C HIS A 210 13.43 -11.02 -51.66
N ASN A 211 13.42 -9.70 -51.89
CA ASN A 211 12.94 -9.07 -53.12
C ASN A 211 11.51 -9.48 -53.51
N VAL A 212 10.64 -9.64 -52.50
CA VAL A 212 9.23 -9.95 -52.71
C VAL A 212 8.42 -8.69 -52.44
N GLU A 213 7.72 -8.21 -53.47
CA GLU A 213 6.89 -7.01 -53.35
C GLU A 213 5.54 -7.32 -52.70
N LEU A 214 5.18 -6.55 -51.67
CA LEU A 214 3.88 -6.64 -51.02
C LEU A 214 2.85 -5.79 -51.77
N GLN A 215 1.64 -6.32 -51.92
CA GLN A 215 0.52 -5.56 -52.48
C GLN A 215 0.11 -4.38 -51.58
N GLU A 216 -0.42 -3.33 -52.18
CA GLU A 216 -0.89 -2.12 -51.46
C GLU A 216 -1.88 -2.46 -50.35
N GLN A 217 -2.82 -3.36 -50.59
CA GLN A 217 -3.79 -3.79 -49.58
C GLN A 217 -3.11 -4.43 -48.35
N THR A 218 -2.02 -5.20 -48.55
CA THR A 218 -1.26 -5.80 -47.45
C THR A 218 -0.52 -4.73 -46.66
N LEU A 219 0.05 -3.72 -47.32
CA LEU A 219 0.69 -2.57 -46.65
C LEU A 219 -0.32 -1.75 -45.83
N VAL A 220 -1.53 -1.56 -46.37
CA VAL A 220 -2.65 -0.92 -45.65
C VAL A 220 -3.09 -1.74 -44.44
N ASN A 221 -3.13 -3.07 -44.55
CA ASN A 221 -3.47 -3.92 -43.42
C ASN A 221 -2.39 -3.88 -42.33
N LEU A 222 -1.11 -3.94 -42.71
CA LEU A 222 0.01 -3.87 -41.77
C LEU A 222 0.01 -2.59 -40.93
N SER A 223 -0.30 -1.43 -41.53
CA SER A 223 -0.39 -0.15 -40.80
C SER A 223 -1.62 0.00 -39.91
N ARG A 224 -2.53 -1.00 -39.91
CA ARG A 224 -3.75 -1.05 -39.10
C ARG A 224 -3.70 -2.07 -37.96
N ILE A 225 -2.59 -2.80 -37.82
CA ILE A 225 -2.27 -3.55 -36.59
C ILE A 225 -2.20 -2.53 -35.44
#